data_AF-A0A1I4QKS5-F1
#
_entry.id   AF-A0A1I4QKS5-F1
#
_cell.length_a   1.000
_cell.length_b   1.000
_cell.length_c   1.000
_cell.angle_alpha   90.00
_cell.angle_beta   90.00
_cell.angle_gamma   90.00
#
_symmetry.space_group_name_H-M   'P 1'
#
loop_
_entity.id
_entity.type
_entity.pdbx_description
1 polymer ?
#
loop_
_entity_poly.entity_id
_entity_poly.type
_entity_poly.pdbx_seq_one_letter_code
_entity_poly.pdbx_strand_id
1 'polypeptide(L)' 'MIDLEIKKLWEEIEQLRDKLHDVASKKGIKSPQAIRASHMLDIKMNEYYRLKK' A
#
# COMPACT_ATOMS: atom_id res chain seq x y z
N MET A 1 -4.58 14.41 16.50
CA MET A 1 -5.56 13.40 16.02
C MET A 1 -5.19 12.97 14.61
N ILE A 2 -5.02 13.92 13.67
CA ILE A 2 -4.51 13.70 12.30
C ILE A 2 -3.16 12.96 12.28
N ASP A 3 -2.23 13.30 13.18
CA ASP A 3 -0.91 12.63 13.22
C ASP A 3 -0.99 11.12 13.49
N LEU A 4 -1.97 10.68 14.30
CA LEU A 4 -2.17 9.27 14.61
C LEU A 4 -2.76 8.52 13.40
N GLU A 5 -3.62 9.19 12.64
CA GLU A 5 -4.21 8.67 11.41
C GLU A 5 -3.18 8.57 10.28
N ILE A 6 -2.34 9.59 10.11
CA ILE A 6 -1.20 9.59 9.19
C ILE A 6 -0.23 8.46 9.54
N LYS A 7 0.06 8.25 10.83
CA LYS A 7 0.93 7.15 11.28
C LYS A 7 0.34 5.78 10.94
N LYS A 8 -0.95 5.56 11.20
CA LYS A 8 -1.63 4.31 10.86
C LYS A 8 -1.63 4.05 9.36
N LEU A 9 -1.92 5.07 8.55
CA LEU A 9 -1.87 4.94 7.09
C LEU A 9 -0.47 4.58 6.59
N TRP A 10 0.56 5.15 7.20
CA TRP A 10 1.94 4.80 6.88
C TRP A 10 2.25 3.34 7.21
N GLU A 11 1.81 2.85 8.37
CA GLU A 11 1.95 1.44 8.75
C GLU A 11 1.21 0.50 7.77
N GLU A 12 -0.01 0.87 7.33
CA GLU A 12 -0.77 0.13 6.31
C GLU A 12 -0.05 0.11 4.95
N ILE A 13 0.55 1.23 4.55
CA ILE A 13 1.34 1.35 3.31
C ILE A 13 2.53 0.39 3.33
N GLU A 14 3.28 0.33 4.42
CA GLU A 14 4.45 -0.56 4.52
C GLU A 14 4.01 -2.04 4.47
N GLN A 15 2.93 -2.41 5.17
CA GLN A 15 2.38 -3.77 5.09
C GLN A 15 1.94 -4.14 3.65
N LEU A 16 1.34 -3.19 2.93
CA LEU A 16 0.94 -3.39 1.53
C LEU A 16 2.14 -3.49 0.59
N ARG A 17 3.22 -2.73 0.83
CA ARG A 17 4.49 -2.86 0.10
C ARG A 17 5.08 -4.25 0.28
N ASP A 18 5.20 -4.73 1.52
CA ASP A 18 5.74 -6.06 1.81
C ASP A 18 4.91 -7.16 1.14
N LYS A 19 3.58 -7.04 1.20
CA LYS A 19 2.68 -7.96 0.54
C LYS A 19 2.81 -7.92 -0.99
N LEU A 20 2.95 -6.74 -1.59
CA LEU A 20 3.17 -6.61 -3.03
C LEU A 20 4.50 -7.26 -3.43
N HIS A 21 5.58 -7.01 -2.68
CA HIS A 21 6.89 -7.62 -2.91
C HIS A 21 6.82 -9.14 -2.82
N ASP A 22 6.19 -9.69 -1.78
CA ASP A 22 6.03 -11.15 -1.61
C ASP A 22 5.24 -11.77 -2.77
N VAL A 23 4.10 -11.17 -3.12
CA VAL A 23 3.25 -11.66 -4.20
C VAL A 23 3.94 -11.54 -5.56
N ALA A 24 4.62 -10.42 -5.82
CA ALA A 24 5.37 -10.24 -7.06
C ALA A 24 6.55 -11.21 -7.17
N SER A 25 7.24 -11.50 -6.06
CA SER A 25 8.33 -12.47 -6.03
C SER A 25 7.84 -13.90 -6.26
N LYS A 26 6.66 -14.27 -5.75
CA LYS A 26 6.14 -15.65 -5.84
C LYS A 26 5.33 -15.92 -7.11
N LYS A 27 4.58 -14.92 -7.57
CA LYS A 27 3.57 -15.08 -8.66
C LYS A 27 3.90 -14.26 -9.90
N GLY A 28 4.91 -13.39 -9.83
CA GLY A 28 5.25 -12.43 -10.87
C GLY A 28 4.47 -11.13 -10.73
N ILE A 29 5.13 -10.04 -11.11
CA ILE A 29 4.60 -8.67 -11.01
C ILE A 29 3.34 -8.44 -11.86
N LYS A 30 3.17 -9.21 -12.94
CA LYS A 30 1.98 -9.16 -13.82
C LYS A 30 0.85 -10.08 -13.38
N SER A 31 1.01 -10.82 -12.28
CA SER A 31 -0.06 -11.69 -11.79
C SER A 31 -1.28 -10.86 -11.36
N PRO A 32 -2.51 -11.38 -11.50
CA PRO A 32 -3.71 -10.69 -11.01
C PRO A 32 -3.62 -10.34 -9.52
N GLN A 33 -2.92 -11.13 -8.72
CA GLN A 33 -2.71 -10.89 -7.30
C GLN A 33 -1.76 -9.71 -7.07
N ALA A 34 -0.66 -9.61 -7.81
CA ALA A 34 0.27 -8.49 -7.71
C ALA A 34 -0.38 -7.18 -8.16
N ILE A 35 -1.14 -7.21 -9.26
CA ILE A 35 -1.90 -6.05 -9.75
C ILE A 35 -2.90 -5.56 -8.69
N ARG A 36 -3.65 -6.48 -8.07
CA ARG A 36 -4.57 -6.11 -6.97
C ARG A 36 -3.85 -5.52 -5.76
N ALA A 37 -2.71 -6.08 -5.37
CA ALA A 37 -1.90 -5.55 -4.27
C ALA A 37 -1.37 -4.15 -4.60
N SER A 38 -0.93 -3.93 -5.85
CA SER A 38 -0.47 -2.63 -6.34
C SER A 38 -1.58 -1.58 -6.29
N HIS A 39 -2.78 -1.90 -6.78
CA HIS A 39 -3.91 -0.97 -6.71
C HIS A 39 -4.30 -0.61 -5.27
N MET A 40 -4.25 -1.58 -4.35
CA MET A 40 -4.55 -1.30 -2.94
C MET A 40 -3.49 -0.39 -2.30
N LEU A 41 -2.21 -0.60 -2.63
CA LEU A 41 -1.12 0.27 -2.20
C LEU A 41 -1.31 1.69 -2.72
N ASP A 42 -1.67 1.86 -4.00
CA ASP A 42 -1.90 3.17 -4.60
C ASP A 42 -3.06 3.93 -3.94
N ILE A 43 -4.15 3.23 -3.60
CA ILE A 43 -5.30 3.84 -2.88
C ILE A 43 -4.84 4.40 -1.53
N LYS A 44 -4.06 3.62 -0.77
CA LYS A 44 -3.60 4.02 0.56
C LYS A 44 -2.55 5.13 0.52
N MET A 45 -1.66 5.09 -0.46
CA MET A 45 -0.72 6.19 -0.70
C MET A 45 -1.45 7.51 -1.03
N ASN A 46 -2.49 7.45 -1.86
CA ASN A 46 -3.29 8.64 -2.17
C ASN A 46 -4.04 9.19 -0.94
N GLU A 47 -4.57 8.31 -0.09
CA GLU A 47 -5.20 8.70 1.17
C GLU A 47 -4.21 9.41 2.10
N TYR A 48 -3.01 8.84 2.27
CA TYR A 48 -1.92 9.45 3.04
C TYR A 48 -1.53 10.83 2.51
N TYR A 49 -1.35 10.98 1.19
CA TYR A 49 -0.98 12.27 0.60
C TYR A 49 -2.08 13.33 0.72
N ARG A 50 -3.36 12.92 0.72
CA ARG A 50 -4.47 13.85 0.95
C ARG A 50 -4.48 14.41 2.36
N LEU A 51 -4.15 13.60 3.37
CA LEU A 51 -4.10 14.04 4.77
C LEU A 51 -2.85 14.87 5.10
N LYS A 52 -1.78 14.74 4.30
CA LYS A 52 -0.58 15.56 4.40
C LYS A 52 -0.66 16.91 3.69
N LYS A 53 -1.71 17.13 2.87
CA LYS A 53 -1.92 18.37 2.10
C LYS A 53 -2.74 19.37 2.89
#